data_AF-A0AAC9M6D8-F1
#
_entry.id   AF-A0AAC9M6D8-F1
#
_cell.length_a   1.000
_cell.length_b   1.000
_cell.length_c   1.000
_cell.angle_alpha   90.00
_cell.angle_beta   90.00
_cell.angle_gamma   90.00
#
_symmetry.space_group_name_H-M   'P 1'
#
loop_
_entity.id
_entity.type
_entity.pdbx_description
1 polymer ?
#
loop_
_entity_poly.entity_id
_entity_poly.type
_entity_poly.pdbx_seq_one_letter_code
_entity_poly.pdbx_strand_id
1 'polypeptide(L)' 'MSDKKKDTKKDFKKNKAMLAYGVIQLGSAVVSAFALVAIALSFCSLKKESKFFNECVEEMKATGSQTADAVRFCTGG' A
#
# COMPACT_ATOMS: atom_id res chain seq x y z
N MET A 1 -49.07 -15.29 -26.21
CA MET A 1 -48.49 -14.84 -24.93
C MET A 1 -47.05 -15.33 -24.81
N SER A 2 -46.15 -14.89 -25.70
CA SER A 2 -44.76 -15.40 -25.79
C SER A 2 -43.71 -14.28 -25.84
N ASP A 3 -44.13 -13.06 -26.14
CA ASP A 3 -43.26 -11.90 -26.33
C ASP A 3 -42.80 -11.30 -24.99
N LYS A 4 -43.69 -11.25 -23.99
CA LYS A 4 -43.41 -10.69 -22.64
C LYS A 4 -42.28 -11.40 -21.87
N LYS A 5 -41.88 -12.62 -22.25
CA LYS A 5 -40.87 -13.41 -21.51
C LYS A 5 -39.44 -13.18 -22.03
N LYS A 6 -39.27 -12.67 -23.25
CA LYS A 6 -37.95 -12.39 -23.86
C LYS A 6 -37.39 -11.03 -23.45
N ASP A 7 -38.25 -10.01 -23.32
CA ASP A 7 -37.83 -8.66 -22.94
C ASP A 7 -37.36 -8.59 -21.48
N THR A 8 -38.11 -9.16 -20.54
CA THR A 8 -37.73 -9.18 -19.11
C THR A 8 -36.39 -9.88 -18.84
N LYS A 9 -36.04 -10.93 -19.61
CA LYS A 9 -34.74 -11.60 -19.48
C LYS A 9 -33.58 -10.76 -20.02
N LYS A 10 -33.84 -9.90 -21.03
CA LYS A 10 -32.82 -9.02 -21.64
C LYS A 10 -32.47 -7.88 -20.70
N ASP A 11 -33.46 -7.25 -20.08
CA ASP A 11 -33.26 -6.19 -19.09
C ASP A 11 -32.53 -6.67 -17.84
N PHE A 12 -32.85 -7.87 -17.34
CA PHE A 12 -32.15 -8.44 -16.17
C PHE A 12 -30.66 -8.71 -16.44
N LYS A 13 -30.32 -9.17 -17.65
CA LYS A 13 -28.94 -9.45 -18.06
C LYS A 13 -28.14 -8.15 -18.23
N LYS A 14 -28.78 -7.11 -18.76
CA LYS A 14 -28.21 -5.77 -18.93
C LYS A 14 -27.95 -5.11 -17.56
N ASN A 15 -28.87 -5.26 -16.61
CA ASN A 15 -28.70 -4.77 -15.25
C ASN A 15 -27.58 -5.50 -14.49
N LYS A 16 -27.42 -6.81 -14.67
CA LYS A 16 -26.28 -7.55 -14.07
C LYS A 16 -24.93 -7.10 -14.65
N ALA A 17 -24.86 -6.86 -15.95
CA ALA A 17 -23.64 -6.35 -16.58
C ALA A 17 -23.30 -4.93 -16.07
N MET A 18 -24.31 -4.08 -15.90
CA MET A 18 -24.13 -2.71 -15.37
C MET A 18 -23.69 -2.72 -13.90
N LEU A 19 -24.25 -3.60 -13.07
CA LEU A 19 -23.82 -3.78 -11.68
C LEU A 19 -22.40 -4.33 -11.58
N ALA A 20 -22.04 -5.32 -12.41
CA ALA A 20 -20.69 -5.86 -12.43
C ALA A 20 -19.66 -4.78 -12.80
N TYR A 21 -19.97 -3.91 -13.76
CA TYR A 21 -19.10 -2.79 -14.13
C TYR A 21 -18.92 -1.78 -12.98
N GLY A 22 -20.01 -1.49 -12.25
CA GLY A 22 -19.95 -0.63 -11.06
C GLY A 22 -19.15 -1.22 -9.89
N VAL A 23 -19.24 -2.54 -9.68
CA VAL A 23 -18.46 -3.25 -8.64
C VAL A 23 -16.97 -3.28 -8.98
N ILE A 24 -16.61 -3.47 -10.26
CA ILE A 24 -15.21 -3.43 -10.70
C ILE A 24 -14.64 -2.02 -10.52
N GLN A 25 -15.42 -0.99 -10.87
CA GLN A 25 -15.00 0.42 -10.74
C GLN A 25 -14.82 0.86 -9.28
N LEU A 26 -15.67 0.39 -8.37
CA LEU A 26 -15.50 0.62 -6.93
C LEU A 26 -14.36 -0.23 -6.35
N GLY A 27 -14.17 -1.45 -6.84
CA GLY A 27 -13.13 -2.36 -6.38
C GLY A 27 -11.71 -1.83 -6.63
N SER A 28 -11.48 -1.17 -7.76
CA SER A 28 -10.16 -0.58 -8.07
C SER A 28 -9.73 0.50 -7.07
N ALA A 29 -10.68 1.30 -6.56
CA ALA A 29 -10.37 2.35 -5.59
C ALA A 29 -9.95 1.75 -4.23
N VAL A 30 -10.62 0.68 -3.79
CA VAL A 30 -10.30 -0.02 -2.55
C VAL A 30 -8.91 -0.64 -2.63
N VAL A 31 -8.60 -1.37 -3.69
CA VAL A 31 -7.27 -1.98 -3.88
C VAL A 31 -6.17 -0.92 -3.90
N SER A 32 -6.40 0.22 -4.55
CA SER A 32 -5.44 1.33 -4.59
C SER A 32 -5.21 1.94 -3.20
N ALA A 33 -6.27 2.11 -2.39
CA ALA A 33 -6.14 2.61 -1.02
C ALA A 33 -5.35 1.65 -0.13
N PHE A 34 -5.58 0.34 -0.25
CA PHE A 34 -4.80 -0.66 0.48
C PHE A 34 -3.32 -0.65 0.09
N ALA A 35 -3.01 -0.48 -1.20
CA ALA A 35 -1.63 -0.36 -1.66
C ALA A 35 -0.92 0.85 -1.03
N LEU A 36 -1.58 2.01 -0.99
CA LEU A 36 -1.02 3.22 -0.36
C LEU A 36 -0.82 3.05 1.15
N VAL A 37 -1.73 2.38 1.85
CA VAL A 37 -1.59 2.06 3.28
C VAL A 37 -0.42 1.12 3.51
N ALA A 38 -0.27 0.06 2.71
CA ALA A 38 0.84 -0.86 2.82
C ALA A 38 2.19 -0.14 2.63
N ILE A 39 2.29 0.70 1.60
CA ILE A 39 3.49 1.52 1.34
C ILE A 39 3.77 2.45 2.52
N ALA A 40 2.75 3.13 3.06
CA ALA A 40 2.91 4.01 4.22
C ALA A 40 3.37 3.27 5.48
N LEU A 41 2.89 2.05 5.72
CA LEU A 41 3.35 1.20 6.82
C LEU A 41 4.81 0.76 6.62
N SER A 42 5.19 0.34 5.41
CA SER A 42 6.59 0.04 5.08
C SER A 42 7.50 1.25 5.31
N PHE A 43 7.09 2.45 4.87
CA PHE A 43 7.83 3.68 5.13
C PHE A 43 7.88 4.05 6.62
N CYS A 44 6.85 3.76 7.42
CA CYS A 44 6.88 3.99 8.87
C CYS A 44 7.89 3.07 9.57
N SER A 45 7.97 1.80 9.18
CA SER A 45 8.99 0.88 9.69
C SER A 45 10.39 1.37 9.30
N LEU A 46 10.60 1.74 8.03
CA LEU A 46 11.87 2.32 7.58
C LEU A 46 12.19 3.64 8.27
N LYS A 47 11.19 4.48 8.59
CA LYS A 47 11.38 5.75 9.30
C LYS A 47 11.76 5.55 10.76
N LYS A 48 11.20 4.54 11.43
CA LYS A 48 11.61 4.13 12.78
C LYS A 48 13.05 3.66 12.78
N GLU A 49 13.39 2.81 11.83
CA GLU A 49 14.73 2.22 11.69
C GLU A 49 15.77 3.26 11.30
N SER A 50 15.46 4.16 10.37
CA SER A 50 16.36 5.27 9.99
C SER A 50 16.53 6.30 11.10
N LYS A 51 15.50 6.56 11.93
CA LYS A 51 15.68 7.40 13.12
C LYS A 51 16.64 6.75 14.13
N PHE A 52 16.47 5.45 14.40
CA PHE A 52 17.36 4.70 15.29
C PHE A 52 18.80 4.65 14.75
N PHE A 53 18.96 4.39 13.44
CA PHE A 53 20.25 4.42 12.79
C PHE A 53 20.93 5.79 12.90
N ASN A 54 20.19 6.86 12.63
CA ASN A 54 20.75 8.21 12.68
C ASN A 54 21.15 8.62 14.10
N GLU A 55 20.37 8.20 15.10
CA GLU A 55 20.69 8.38 16.53
C GLU A 55 21.96 7.58 16.93
N CYS A 56 22.06 6.31 16.52
CA CYS A 56 23.26 5.49 16.73
C CYS A 56 24.52 6.11 16.08
N VAL A 57 24.41 6.59 14.84
CA VAL A 57 25.55 7.23 14.16
C VAL A 57 25.95 8.54 14.85
N GLU A 58 24.98 9.33 15.31
CA GLU A 58 25.24 10.56 16.06
C GLU A 58 25.93 10.28 17.41
N GLU A 59 25.48 9.25 18.14
CA GLU A 59 26.10 8.78 19.40
C GLU A 59 27.53 8.29 19.18
N MET A 60 27.75 7.47 18.15
CA MET A 60 29.07 6.96 17.81
C MET A 60 30.03 8.07 17.37
N LYS A 61 29.51 9.07 16.65
CA LYS A 61 30.29 10.26 16.29
C LYS A 61 30.61 11.13 17.50
N ALA A 62 29.68 11.27 18.46
CA ALA A 62 29.88 12.00 19.71
C ALA A 62 30.90 11.33 20.65
N THR A 63 31.01 10.00 20.62
CA THR A 63 32.05 9.23 21.33
C THR A 63 33.41 9.27 20.64
N GLY A 64 33.53 9.99 19.52
CA GLY A 64 34.79 10.23 18.81
C GLY A 64 35.06 9.28 17.64
N SER A 65 34.11 8.42 17.28
CA SER A 65 34.27 7.51 16.14
C SER A 65 34.24 8.28 14.82
N GLN A 66 35.10 7.88 13.88
CA GLN A 66 35.04 8.40 12.51
C GLN A 66 33.72 8.00 11.86
N THR A 67 33.14 8.87 11.04
CA THR A 67 31.79 8.67 10.46
C THR A 67 31.64 7.34 9.71
N ALA A 68 32.68 6.89 9.01
CA ALA A 68 32.68 5.59 8.33
C ALA A 68 32.56 4.41 9.29
N ASP A 69 33.20 4.49 10.45
CA ASP A 69 33.20 3.44 11.47
C ASP A 69 31.89 3.44 12.26
N ALA A 70 31.37 4.63 12.58
CA ALA A 70 30.04 4.81 13.17
C ALA A 70 28.93 4.20 12.30
N VAL A 71 28.94 4.49 10.99
CA VAL A 71 27.99 3.91 10.03
C VAL A 71 28.14 2.40 9.95
N ARG A 72 29.38 1.89 9.88
CA ARG A 72 29.63 0.45 9.80
C ARG A 72 29.12 -0.28 11.04
N PHE A 73 29.42 0.24 12.23
CA PHE A 73 28.92 -0.29 13.50
C PHE A 73 27.39 -0.29 13.57
N CYS A 74 26.74 0.84 13.26
CA CYS A 74 25.28 0.97 13.33
C CYS A 74 24.52 0.17 12.26
N THR A 75 25.22 -0.32 11.22
CA THR A 75 24.65 -1.23 10.21
C THR A 75 24.87 -2.71 10.58
N GLY A 76 25.59 -3.00 11.67
CA GLY A 76 25.83 -4.36 12.16
C GLY A 76 27.26 -4.89 11.96
N GLY A 77 28.20 -4.09 11.44
CA GLY A 77 29.63 -4.44 11.29
C GLY A 77 30.05 -4.87 9.89
#